data_AF-A0A945Q0P1-F1
#
_entry.id   AF-A0A945Q0P1-F1
#
_cell.length_a   1.000
_cell.length_b   1.000
_cell.length_c   1.000
_cell.angle_alpha   90.00
_cell.angle_beta   90.00
_cell.angle_gamma   90.00
#
_symmetry.space_group_name_H-M   'P 1'
#
loop_
_entity.id
_entity.type
_entity.pdbx_description
1 polymer ?
#
loop_
_entity_poly.entity_id
_entity_poly.type
_entity_poly.pdbx_seq_one_letter_code
_entity_poly.pdbx_strand_id
1 'polypeptide(L)'
;MDSTPSHSFPKALPALAAAVDQLNASDAALSYRIINANLRIGGIGEARRVASIATNELLGSELRIEIVSSLSNWVEPPLWDRVDCRRREHGVRDEQSIAKAVGPVLNELLASKDDNLLEVVVSAAARLNVELQSETFVALLKNQQASSPLRVLALENLNTKDAIAYALETDLVDLRVKAVGMLIGSDPDQATLILGDQLTFYSSIQQAQSALASLVLVESPQADRIIGDFARGLKANEVPAKLKLDILEAASKRGFEDVVSSFESSRDSSIPIGAFVECLEVGDVRIGEEIVNTHLGAQCIRCHRVSSASGSKIGPNLKNMGAKIDNICFARLLIQAGILRKGLA
;
A
#
# COMPACT_ATOMS: atom_id res chain seq x y z
N MET A 1 -43.31 -30.48 -8.32
CA MET A 1 -42.33 -29.86 -7.41
C MET A 1 -42.17 -28.45 -7.90
N ASP A 2 -42.78 -27.52 -7.17
CA ASP A 2 -42.85 -26.11 -7.52
C ASP A 2 -41.47 -25.50 -7.23
N SER A 3 -40.61 -25.44 -8.26
CA SER A 3 -39.28 -24.85 -8.17
C SER A 3 -39.39 -23.34 -8.22
N THR A 4 -40.04 -22.77 -7.21
CA THR A 4 -39.90 -21.34 -6.95
C THR A 4 -38.46 -21.10 -6.48
N PRO A 5 -37.71 -20.17 -7.11
CA PRO A 5 -36.43 -19.73 -6.58
C PRO A 5 -36.64 -19.31 -5.12
N SER A 6 -35.74 -19.68 -4.22
CA SER A 6 -35.84 -19.38 -2.78
C SER A 6 -35.85 -17.88 -2.51
N HIS A 7 -36.97 -17.19 -2.76
CA HIS A 7 -37.07 -15.75 -2.60
C HIS A 7 -36.75 -15.37 -1.15
N SER A 8 -35.95 -14.31 -0.94
CA SER A 8 -35.78 -13.75 0.39
C SER A 8 -37.15 -13.33 0.93
N PHE A 9 -37.50 -13.72 2.15
CA PHE A 9 -38.78 -13.37 2.77
C PHE A 9 -38.73 -11.93 3.33
N PRO A 10 -39.27 -10.91 2.65
CA PRO A 10 -39.06 -9.52 3.08
C PRO A 10 -39.74 -9.23 4.42
N LYS A 11 -40.84 -9.92 4.71
CA LYS A 11 -41.57 -9.82 5.99
C LYS A 11 -40.77 -10.36 7.19
N ALA A 12 -39.80 -11.24 6.96
CA ALA A 12 -38.96 -11.81 8.03
C ALA A 12 -37.71 -10.98 8.32
N LEU A 13 -37.34 -10.05 7.43
CA LEU A 13 -36.12 -9.24 7.59
C LEU A 13 -36.07 -8.45 8.90
N PRO A 14 -37.13 -7.73 9.32
CA PRO A 14 -37.08 -6.97 10.57
C PRO A 14 -36.85 -7.87 11.80
N ALA A 15 -37.47 -9.05 11.84
CA ALA A 15 -37.27 -10.00 12.93
C ALA A 15 -35.84 -10.55 12.97
N LEU A 16 -35.27 -10.88 11.80
CA LEU A 16 -33.87 -11.32 11.70
C LEU A 16 -32.90 -10.20 12.09
N ALA A 17 -33.13 -8.97 11.64
CA ALA A 17 -32.29 -7.83 11.99
C ALA A 17 -32.35 -7.48 13.48
N ALA A 18 -33.49 -7.71 14.15
CA ALA A 18 -33.64 -7.51 15.58
C ALA A 18 -32.94 -8.58 16.43
N ALA A 19 -32.59 -9.73 15.87
CA ALA A 19 -31.97 -10.86 16.58
C ALA A 19 -30.46 -10.68 16.87
N VAL A 20 -30.01 -9.44 17.06
CA VAL A 20 -28.59 -9.12 17.28
C VAL A 20 -27.98 -9.77 18.51
N ASP A 21 -28.80 -10.05 19.53
CA ASP A 21 -28.34 -10.74 20.74
C ASP A 21 -28.01 -12.23 20.49
N GLN A 22 -28.32 -12.75 19.29
CA GLN A 22 -27.94 -14.11 18.85
C GLN A 22 -26.61 -14.15 18.12
N LEU A 23 -25.92 -13.00 17.96
CA LEU A 23 -24.59 -12.97 17.38
C LEU A 23 -23.64 -13.82 18.23
N ASN A 24 -22.96 -14.76 17.56
CA ASN A 24 -22.12 -15.75 18.22
C ASN A 24 -21.06 -16.25 17.24
N ALA A 25 -19.80 -16.28 17.68
CA ALA A 25 -18.67 -16.75 16.86
C ALA A 25 -18.85 -18.21 16.40
N SER A 26 -19.48 -19.06 17.22
CA SER A 26 -19.73 -20.47 16.88
C SER A 26 -20.80 -20.66 15.80
N ASP A 27 -21.60 -19.64 15.49
CA ASP A 27 -22.55 -19.62 14.37
C ASP A 27 -22.36 -18.35 13.53
N ALA A 28 -21.19 -18.28 12.89
CA ALA A 28 -20.83 -17.17 12.02
C ALA A 28 -21.84 -16.98 10.86
N ALA A 29 -22.43 -18.07 10.35
CA ALA A 29 -23.37 -18.01 9.23
C ALA A 29 -24.67 -17.28 9.61
N LEU A 30 -25.25 -17.59 10.78
CA LEU A 30 -26.39 -16.85 11.30
C LEU A 30 -26.00 -15.41 11.62
N SER A 31 -24.82 -15.21 12.20
CA SER A 31 -24.31 -13.89 12.56
C SER A 31 -24.19 -12.95 11.34
N TYR A 32 -23.58 -13.42 10.25
CA TYR A 32 -23.47 -12.67 9.00
C TYR A 32 -24.84 -12.38 8.38
N ARG A 33 -25.81 -13.29 8.52
CA ARG A 33 -27.20 -13.07 8.08
C ARG A 33 -27.89 -11.97 8.86
N ILE A 34 -27.71 -11.91 10.18
CA ILE A 34 -28.27 -10.86 11.04
C ILE A 34 -27.66 -9.50 10.70
N ILE A 35 -26.33 -9.43 10.56
CA ILE A 35 -25.61 -8.20 10.19
C ILE A 35 -26.07 -7.71 8.81
N ASN A 36 -26.11 -8.61 7.82
CA ASN A 36 -26.55 -8.29 6.47
C ASN A 36 -28.05 -7.93 6.41
N ALA A 37 -28.90 -8.51 7.26
CA ALA A 37 -30.31 -8.12 7.37
C ALA A 37 -30.46 -6.65 7.80
N ASN A 38 -29.68 -6.22 8.80
CA ASN A 38 -29.63 -4.81 9.19
C ASN A 38 -29.09 -3.93 8.06
N LEU A 39 -28.02 -4.35 7.37
CA LEU A 39 -27.49 -3.61 6.21
C LEU A 39 -28.55 -3.48 5.12
N ARG A 40 -29.37 -4.50 4.87
CA ARG A 40 -30.39 -4.47 3.82
C ARG A 40 -31.57 -3.58 4.14
N ILE A 41 -32.06 -3.62 5.37
CA ILE A 41 -33.10 -2.70 5.86
C ILE A 41 -32.56 -1.27 5.78
N GLY A 42 -31.33 -1.09 6.25
CA GLY A 42 -30.67 0.20 6.29
C GLY A 42 -31.32 1.16 7.27
N GLY A 43 -30.86 2.40 7.25
CA GLY A 43 -31.34 3.43 8.16
C GLY A 43 -30.44 3.62 9.37
N ILE A 44 -30.79 4.64 10.14
CA ILE A 44 -29.99 5.18 11.25
C ILE A 44 -30.06 4.24 12.47
N GLY A 45 -31.23 3.66 12.74
CA GLY A 45 -31.44 2.78 13.88
C GLY A 45 -30.69 1.45 13.73
N GLU A 46 -30.72 0.89 12.53
CA GLU A 46 -30.06 -0.36 12.14
C GLU A 46 -28.54 -0.20 12.15
N ALA A 47 -28.03 0.93 11.63
CA ALA A 47 -26.60 1.27 11.70
C ALA A 47 -26.13 1.33 13.15
N ARG A 48 -26.86 2.08 14.00
CA ARG A 48 -26.52 2.21 15.42
C ARG A 48 -26.59 0.87 16.14
N ARG A 49 -27.62 0.06 15.87
CA ARG A 49 -27.80 -1.26 16.47
C ARG A 49 -26.59 -2.13 16.16
N VAL A 50 -26.26 -2.29 14.87
CA VAL A 50 -25.11 -3.08 14.41
C VAL A 50 -23.80 -2.57 15.00
N ALA A 51 -23.57 -1.25 14.96
CA ALA A 51 -22.39 -0.64 15.55
C ALA A 51 -22.24 -1.00 17.03
N SER A 52 -23.29 -0.79 17.83
CA SER A 52 -23.22 -0.97 19.29
C SER A 52 -22.77 -2.36 19.73
N ILE A 53 -22.95 -3.38 18.89
CA ILE A 53 -22.55 -4.75 19.20
C ILE A 53 -21.05 -4.99 18.98
N ALA A 54 -20.40 -4.19 18.12
CA ALA A 54 -18.95 -4.30 17.91
C ALA A 54 -18.14 -4.02 19.18
N THR A 55 -18.72 -3.38 20.21
CA THR A 55 -18.03 -3.14 21.49
C THR A 55 -18.06 -4.36 22.41
N ASN A 56 -18.87 -5.39 22.10
CA ASN A 56 -18.92 -6.61 22.88
C ASN A 56 -17.69 -7.50 22.62
N GLU A 57 -16.75 -7.50 23.57
CA GLU A 57 -15.52 -8.29 23.49
C GLU A 57 -15.75 -9.82 23.44
N LEU A 58 -16.92 -10.31 23.87
CA LEU A 58 -17.25 -11.74 23.86
C LEU A 58 -17.48 -12.32 22.46
N LEU A 59 -17.72 -11.48 21.45
CA LEU A 59 -17.97 -11.92 20.07
C LEU A 59 -16.72 -12.38 19.33
N GLY A 60 -15.54 -12.14 19.90
CA GLY A 60 -14.26 -12.38 19.24
C GLY A 60 -13.95 -11.34 18.16
N SER A 61 -12.68 -11.29 17.75
CA SER A 61 -12.15 -10.32 16.79
C SER A 61 -12.87 -10.34 15.43
N GLU A 62 -13.02 -11.53 14.84
CA GLU A 62 -13.53 -11.70 13.48
C GLU A 62 -14.94 -11.13 13.29
N LEU A 63 -15.86 -11.42 14.21
CA LEU A 63 -17.23 -10.87 14.12
C LEU A 63 -17.26 -9.36 14.32
N ARG A 64 -16.43 -8.82 15.22
CA ARG A 64 -16.34 -7.37 15.44
C ARG A 64 -15.80 -6.67 14.18
N ILE A 65 -14.79 -7.26 13.54
CA ILE A 65 -14.26 -6.79 12.25
C ILE A 65 -15.35 -6.82 11.17
N GLU A 66 -16.10 -7.91 11.05
CA GLU A 66 -17.19 -8.01 10.08
C GLU A 66 -18.29 -6.97 10.32
N ILE A 67 -18.65 -6.71 11.58
CA ILE A 67 -19.62 -5.67 11.94
C ILE A 67 -19.15 -4.31 11.42
N VAL A 68 -17.90 -3.91 11.71
CA VAL A 68 -17.35 -2.61 11.32
C VAL A 68 -17.14 -2.52 9.79
N SER A 69 -16.72 -3.61 9.16
CA SER A 69 -16.61 -3.72 7.69
C SER A 69 -17.96 -3.56 7.00
N SER A 70 -19.03 -4.13 7.57
CA SER A 70 -20.40 -3.94 7.09
C SER A 70 -20.83 -2.47 7.17
N LEU A 71 -20.51 -1.79 8.27
CA LEU A 71 -20.81 -0.36 8.46
C LEU A 71 -20.11 0.52 7.42
N SER A 72 -18.89 0.17 7.00
CA SER A 72 -18.14 0.92 5.98
C SER A 72 -18.90 1.05 4.65
N ASN A 73 -19.85 0.16 4.38
CA ASN A 73 -20.67 0.15 3.17
C ASN A 73 -22.11 0.64 3.42
N TRP A 74 -22.40 1.29 4.56
CA TRP A 74 -23.77 1.56 4.93
C TRP A 74 -24.44 2.64 4.07
N VAL A 75 -23.68 3.68 3.69
CA VAL A 75 -24.16 4.82 2.89
C VAL A 75 -24.49 4.38 1.47
N GLU A 76 -23.60 3.60 0.87
CA GLU A 76 -23.78 3.00 -0.45
C GLU A 76 -23.57 1.48 -0.37
N PRO A 77 -24.61 0.72 0.02
CA PRO A 77 -24.51 -0.73 0.11
C PRO A 77 -24.22 -1.38 -1.25
N PRO A 78 -23.43 -2.46 -1.29
CA PRO A 78 -23.11 -3.14 -2.52
C PRO A 78 -24.39 -3.66 -3.20
N LEU A 79 -24.38 -3.67 -4.54
CA LEU A 79 -25.49 -4.22 -5.31
C LEU A 79 -25.66 -5.72 -5.11
N TRP A 80 -24.59 -6.46 -4.78
CA TRP A 80 -24.66 -7.89 -4.53
C TRP A 80 -24.80 -8.16 -3.04
N ASP A 81 -25.88 -8.84 -2.67
CA ASP A 81 -26.15 -9.28 -1.30
C ASP A 81 -24.99 -10.12 -0.79
N ARG A 82 -24.46 -9.76 0.38
CA ARG A 82 -23.22 -10.35 0.92
C ARG A 82 -23.39 -11.80 1.37
N VAL A 83 -24.63 -12.28 1.48
CA VAL A 83 -24.95 -13.64 1.94
C VAL A 83 -25.48 -14.51 0.83
N ASP A 84 -26.46 -14.03 0.06
CA ASP A 84 -27.12 -14.84 -0.99
C ASP A 84 -26.70 -14.46 -2.42
N CYS A 85 -25.77 -13.51 -2.58
CA CYS A 85 -25.23 -13.03 -3.86
C CYS A 85 -26.30 -12.55 -4.84
N ARG A 86 -27.49 -12.17 -4.36
CA ARG A 86 -28.54 -11.62 -5.21
C ARG A 86 -28.36 -10.13 -5.40
N ARG A 87 -28.71 -9.64 -6.59
CA ARG A 87 -28.73 -8.21 -6.85
C ARG A 87 -29.83 -7.53 -6.01
N ARG A 88 -29.46 -6.46 -5.32
CA ARG A 88 -30.31 -5.61 -4.47
C ARG A 88 -30.05 -4.16 -4.83
N GLU A 89 -31.10 -3.35 -4.86
CA GLU A 89 -30.97 -1.90 -5.01
C GLU A 89 -31.39 -1.25 -3.70
N HIS A 90 -30.45 -0.59 -3.03
CA HIS A 90 -30.66 0.02 -1.71
C HIS A 90 -30.80 1.54 -1.77
N GLY A 91 -30.37 2.17 -2.87
CA GLY A 91 -30.19 3.62 -2.98
C GLY A 91 -29.04 4.12 -2.10
N VAL A 92 -28.73 5.41 -2.23
CA VAL A 92 -27.77 6.12 -1.38
C VAL A 92 -28.48 6.58 -0.11
N ARG A 93 -27.87 6.37 1.05
CA ARG A 93 -28.39 6.79 2.36
C ARG A 93 -27.78 8.13 2.77
N ASP A 94 -28.43 8.83 3.69
CA ASP A 94 -27.92 10.08 4.21
C ASP A 94 -26.64 9.86 5.05
N GLU A 95 -25.50 10.24 4.47
CA GLU A 95 -24.18 10.04 5.06
C GLU A 95 -24.04 10.71 6.43
N GLN A 96 -24.46 11.98 6.55
CA GLN A 96 -24.30 12.75 7.78
C GLN A 96 -25.05 12.12 8.97
N SER A 97 -26.28 11.66 8.75
CA SER A 97 -27.05 10.98 9.80
C SER A 97 -26.45 9.64 10.19
N ILE A 98 -25.91 8.88 9.23
CA ILE A 98 -25.21 7.62 9.52
C ILE A 98 -23.93 7.89 10.31
N ALA A 99 -23.09 8.82 9.86
CA ALA A 99 -21.86 9.23 10.54
C ALA A 99 -22.12 9.60 12.00
N LYS A 100 -23.12 10.47 12.24
CA LYS A 100 -23.53 10.88 13.59
C LYS A 100 -24.01 9.70 14.45
N ALA A 101 -24.62 8.69 13.85
CA ALA A 101 -25.19 7.56 14.58
C ALA A 101 -24.16 6.50 14.99
N VAL A 102 -23.13 6.29 14.18
CA VAL A 102 -22.09 5.27 14.43
C VAL A 102 -20.81 5.86 15.03
N GLY A 103 -20.58 7.17 14.86
CA GLY A 103 -19.36 7.84 15.29
C GLY A 103 -18.98 7.66 16.76
N PRO A 104 -19.90 7.73 17.74
CA PRO A 104 -19.58 7.45 19.14
C PRO A 104 -19.01 6.05 19.36
N VAL A 105 -19.56 5.05 18.65
CA VAL A 105 -19.11 3.66 18.77
C VAL A 105 -17.75 3.47 18.10
N LEU A 106 -17.54 4.05 16.91
CA LEU A 106 -16.22 3.97 16.25
C LEU A 106 -15.13 4.61 17.13
N ASN A 107 -15.43 5.71 17.81
CA ASN A 107 -14.53 6.32 18.78
C ASN A 107 -14.26 5.44 20.01
N GLU A 108 -15.29 4.79 20.56
CA GLU A 108 -15.13 3.82 21.66
C GLU A 108 -14.22 2.65 21.27
N LEU A 109 -14.36 2.15 20.03
CA LEU A 109 -13.55 1.04 19.52
C LEU A 109 -12.06 1.38 19.34
N LEU A 110 -11.68 2.67 19.34
CA LEU A 110 -10.27 3.06 19.30
C LEU A 110 -9.50 2.64 20.56
N ALA A 111 -10.19 2.31 21.65
CA ALA A 111 -9.59 1.77 22.87
C ALA A 111 -9.29 0.25 22.78
N SER A 112 -9.64 -0.40 21.67
CA SER A 112 -9.38 -1.83 21.46
C SER A 112 -7.88 -2.15 21.48
N LYS A 113 -7.52 -3.34 21.96
CA LYS A 113 -6.15 -3.89 21.89
C LYS A 113 -5.91 -4.76 20.65
N ASP A 114 -6.92 -4.87 19.81
CA ASP A 114 -6.89 -5.67 18.59
C ASP A 114 -6.53 -4.78 17.39
N ASP A 115 -5.28 -4.90 16.93
CA ASP A 115 -4.73 -4.12 15.82
C ASP A 115 -5.54 -4.28 14.53
N ASN A 116 -6.02 -5.49 14.22
CA ASN A 116 -6.81 -5.75 13.01
C ASN A 116 -8.17 -5.05 13.09
N LEU A 117 -8.78 -5.01 14.27
CA LEU A 117 -10.02 -4.27 14.48
C LEU A 117 -9.80 -2.77 14.36
N LEU A 118 -8.70 -2.23 14.92
CA LEU A 118 -8.39 -0.80 14.84
C LEU A 118 -8.21 -0.34 13.39
N GLU A 119 -7.50 -1.11 12.55
CA GLU A 119 -7.34 -0.78 11.13
C GLU A 119 -8.71 -0.64 10.43
N VAL A 120 -9.63 -1.58 10.68
CA VAL A 120 -10.96 -1.58 10.09
C VAL A 120 -11.84 -0.45 10.64
N VAL A 121 -11.70 -0.09 11.93
CA VAL A 121 -12.39 1.05 12.55
C VAL A 121 -11.98 2.37 11.92
N VAL A 122 -10.68 2.58 11.72
CA VAL A 122 -10.16 3.80 11.10
C VAL A 122 -10.61 3.90 9.63
N SER A 123 -10.52 2.79 8.88
CA SER A 123 -10.99 2.73 7.50
C SER A 123 -12.51 3.02 7.39
N ALA A 124 -13.30 2.43 8.29
CA ALA A 124 -14.74 2.69 8.36
C ALA A 124 -15.05 4.16 8.67
N ALA A 125 -14.32 4.76 9.61
CA ALA A 125 -14.52 6.15 9.98
C ALA A 125 -14.19 7.09 8.82
N ALA A 126 -13.07 6.87 8.12
CA ALA A 126 -12.70 7.66 6.95
C ALA A 126 -13.76 7.56 5.85
N ARG A 127 -14.24 6.34 5.55
CA ARG A 127 -15.24 6.12 4.50
C ARG A 127 -16.62 6.68 4.85
N LEU A 128 -16.95 6.77 6.13
CA LEU A 128 -18.22 7.32 6.63
C LEU A 128 -18.10 8.80 7.00
N ASN A 129 -16.95 9.44 6.75
CA ASN A 129 -16.67 10.82 7.16
C ASN A 129 -16.95 11.08 8.65
N VAL A 130 -16.58 10.10 9.49
CA VAL A 130 -16.65 10.19 10.95
C VAL A 130 -15.34 10.77 11.47
N GLU A 131 -15.45 11.85 12.22
CA GLU A 131 -14.32 12.40 12.97
C GLU A 131 -13.98 11.52 14.17
N LEU A 132 -12.70 11.14 14.25
CA LEU A 132 -12.15 10.32 15.31
C LEU A 132 -11.35 11.18 16.30
N GLN A 133 -11.41 10.82 17.58
CA GLN A 133 -10.75 11.52 18.67
C GLN A 133 -9.22 11.47 18.50
N SER A 134 -8.60 12.64 18.36
CA SER A 134 -7.17 12.77 18.12
C SER A 134 -6.34 12.25 19.29
N GLU A 135 -6.83 12.36 20.53
CA GLU A 135 -6.12 11.95 21.74
C GLU A 135 -5.77 10.45 21.72
N THR A 136 -6.67 9.63 21.20
CA THR A 136 -6.43 8.18 21.10
C THR A 136 -5.34 7.85 20.09
N PHE A 137 -5.28 8.57 18.97
CA PHE A 137 -4.19 8.41 18.01
C PHE A 137 -2.86 8.90 18.54
N VAL A 138 -2.83 9.97 19.36
CA VAL A 138 -1.59 10.41 20.01
C VAL A 138 -1.07 9.31 20.95
N ALA A 139 -1.95 8.70 21.74
CA ALA A 139 -1.57 7.58 22.61
C ALA A 139 -1.08 6.37 21.79
N LEU A 140 -1.76 6.06 20.68
CA LEU A 140 -1.43 4.95 19.80
C LEU A 140 -0.07 5.13 19.10
N LEU A 141 0.18 6.32 18.54
CA LEU A 141 1.44 6.68 17.89
C LEU A 141 2.64 6.54 18.85
N LYS A 142 2.42 6.90 20.12
CA LYS A 142 3.43 6.85 21.19
C LYS A 142 3.57 5.47 21.86
N ASN A 143 2.63 4.56 21.63
CA ASN A 143 2.66 3.22 22.23
C ASN A 143 3.73 2.34 21.56
N GLN A 144 4.85 2.12 22.24
CA GLN A 144 5.94 1.29 21.73
C GLN A 144 5.59 -0.20 21.59
N GLN A 145 4.50 -0.66 22.22
CA GLN A 145 4.00 -2.03 22.11
C GLN A 145 3.02 -2.21 20.94
N ALA A 146 2.52 -1.12 20.34
CA ALA A 146 1.67 -1.20 19.16
C ALA A 146 2.49 -1.60 17.93
N SER A 147 1.87 -2.32 16.99
CA SER A 147 2.53 -2.72 15.75
C SER A 147 2.92 -1.51 14.89
N SER A 148 3.95 -1.68 14.06
CA SER A 148 4.41 -0.63 13.13
C SER A 148 3.29 -0.08 12.23
N PRO A 149 2.48 -0.93 11.56
CA PRO A 149 1.39 -0.45 10.71
C PRO A 149 0.37 0.41 11.46
N LEU A 150 0.05 0.03 12.69
CA LEU A 150 -0.93 0.74 13.50
C LEU A 150 -0.44 2.11 13.96
N ARG A 151 0.87 2.23 14.25
CA ARG A 151 1.49 3.52 14.58
C ARG A 151 1.59 4.43 13.36
N VAL A 152 1.87 3.87 12.19
CA VAL A 152 1.83 4.59 10.90
C VAL A 152 0.41 5.10 10.60
N LEU A 153 -0.61 4.26 10.81
CA LEU A 153 -2.01 4.64 10.67
C LEU A 153 -2.39 5.78 11.63
N ALA A 154 -1.91 5.73 12.87
CA ALA A 154 -2.13 6.81 13.84
C ALA A 154 -1.49 8.13 13.39
N LEU A 155 -0.26 8.08 12.85
CA LEU A 155 0.40 9.26 12.29
C LEU A 155 -0.39 9.87 11.12
N GLU A 156 -0.90 9.03 10.21
CA GLU A 156 -1.72 9.45 9.07
C GLU A 156 -2.98 10.19 9.50
N ASN A 157 -3.67 9.68 10.53
CA ASN A 157 -4.89 10.28 11.03
C ASN A 157 -4.64 11.57 11.82
N LEU A 158 -3.51 11.66 12.53
CA LEU A 158 -3.14 12.89 13.23
C LEU A 158 -2.77 14.00 12.25
N ASN A 159 -1.88 13.71 11.30
CA ASN A 159 -1.38 14.66 10.30
C ASN A 159 -1.09 16.08 10.86
N THR A 160 -0.53 16.15 12.07
CA THR A 160 -0.16 17.41 12.73
C THR A 160 1.35 17.57 12.75
N LYS A 161 1.82 18.82 12.83
CA LYS A 161 3.26 19.14 12.91
C LYS A 161 3.94 18.40 14.07
N ASP A 162 3.31 18.35 15.24
CA ASP A 162 3.85 17.67 16.41
C ASP A 162 3.94 16.15 16.25
N ALA A 163 2.93 15.53 15.61
CA ALA A 163 2.95 14.09 15.33
C ALA A 163 4.02 13.72 14.31
N ILE A 164 4.19 14.54 13.27
CA ILE A 164 5.22 14.37 12.25
C ILE A 164 6.61 14.56 12.87
N ALA A 165 6.82 15.62 13.66
CA ALA A 165 8.09 15.85 14.37
C ALA A 165 8.44 14.67 15.29
N TYR A 166 7.47 14.19 16.07
CA TYR A 166 7.65 12.99 16.89
C TYR A 166 8.06 11.78 16.05
N ALA A 167 7.37 11.52 14.94
CA ALA A 167 7.62 10.38 14.07
C ALA A 167 9.03 10.38 13.45
N LEU A 168 9.54 11.57 13.09
CA LEU A 168 10.90 11.77 12.56
C LEU A 168 12.00 11.43 13.56
N GLU A 169 11.76 11.66 14.86
CA GLU A 169 12.73 11.41 15.93
C GLU A 169 12.71 9.95 16.45
N THR A 170 11.74 9.14 16.03
CA THR A 170 11.65 7.75 16.51
C THR A 170 12.70 6.84 15.89
N ASP A 171 13.05 5.74 16.57
CA ASP A 171 13.89 4.68 16.01
C ASP A 171 13.17 3.80 14.97
N LEU A 172 11.83 3.88 14.88
CA LEU A 172 11.04 3.08 13.96
C LEU A 172 11.13 3.64 12.53
N VAL A 173 11.81 2.90 11.65
CA VAL A 173 12.06 3.30 10.25
C VAL A 173 10.76 3.64 9.52
N ASP A 174 9.72 2.82 9.65
CA ASP A 174 8.45 2.99 8.93
C ASP A 174 7.78 4.33 9.28
N LEU A 175 7.84 4.76 10.55
CA LEU A 175 7.32 6.05 10.98
C LEU A 175 8.12 7.21 10.39
N ARG A 176 9.46 7.12 10.38
CA ARG A 176 10.31 8.16 9.78
C ARG A 176 10.04 8.28 8.29
N VAL A 177 9.96 7.15 7.57
CA VAL A 177 9.66 7.12 6.13
C VAL A 177 8.30 7.75 5.87
N LYS A 178 7.27 7.37 6.64
CA LYS A 178 5.94 7.95 6.47
C LYS A 178 5.92 9.45 6.74
N ALA A 179 6.56 9.89 7.82
CA ALA A 179 6.64 11.29 8.21
C ALA A 179 7.33 12.15 7.14
N VAL A 180 8.46 11.70 6.59
CA VAL A 180 9.13 12.38 5.47
C VAL A 180 8.20 12.45 4.25
N GLY A 181 7.49 11.37 3.93
CA GLY A 181 6.50 11.37 2.84
C GLY A 181 5.37 12.40 3.04
N MET A 182 4.92 12.60 4.28
CA MET A 182 3.91 13.61 4.61
C MET A 182 4.47 15.04 4.51
N LEU A 183 5.76 15.25 4.78
CA LEU A 183 6.43 16.54 4.60
C LEU A 183 6.53 16.95 3.12
N ILE A 184 6.61 16.01 2.17
CA ILE A 184 6.74 16.33 0.74
C ILE A 184 5.66 17.32 0.27
N GLY A 185 4.41 17.15 0.72
CA GLY A 185 3.31 18.05 0.37
C GLY A 185 3.07 19.19 1.36
N SER A 186 3.46 19.05 2.63
CA SER A 186 3.13 20.01 3.70
C SER A 186 4.26 20.97 4.05
N ASP A 187 5.52 20.53 3.94
CA ASP A 187 6.74 21.30 4.14
C ASP A 187 7.88 20.76 3.24
N PRO A 188 7.86 21.12 1.94
CA PRO A 188 8.84 20.63 0.97
C PRO A 188 10.29 20.95 1.31
N ASP A 189 10.53 22.06 2.02
CA ASP A 189 11.88 22.48 2.39
C ASP A 189 12.43 21.59 3.51
N GLN A 190 11.64 21.29 4.54
CA GLN A 190 12.04 20.33 5.56
C GLN A 190 12.23 18.92 4.98
N ALA A 191 11.35 18.47 4.08
CA ALA A 191 11.52 17.20 3.39
C ALA A 191 12.84 17.16 2.60
N THR A 192 13.17 18.23 1.89
CA THR A 192 14.41 18.36 1.12
C THR A 192 15.64 18.27 2.00
N LEU A 193 15.65 18.95 3.16
CA LEU A 193 16.76 18.91 4.10
C LEU A 193 17.01 17.47 4.59
N ILE A 194 15.96 16.78 5.05
CA ILE A 194 16.07 15.41 5.58
C ILE A 194 16.55 14.44 4.49
N LEU A 195 15.97 14.53 3.29
CA LEU A 195 16.34 13.64 2.19
C LEU A 195 17.74 13.94 1.65
N GLY A 196 18.16 15.21 1.64
CA GLY A 196 19.52 15.62 1.27
C GLY A 196 20.57 15.10 2.26
N ASP A 197 20.30 15.18 3.56
CA ASP A 197 21.15 14.59 4.59
C ASP A 197 21.21 13.06 4.44
N GLN A 198 20.08 12.42 4.16
CA GLN A 198 20.02 10.99 3.88
C GLN A 198 20.87 10.60 2.66
N LEU A 199 20.92 11.42 1.62
CA LEU A 199 21.81 11.19 0.47
C LEU A 199 23.28 11.45 0.74
N THR A 200 23.59 12.32 1.70
CA THR A 200 24.97 12.66 2.04
C THR A 200 25.59 11.63 2.98
N PHE A 201 24.79 11.14 3.93
CA PHE A 201 25.24 10.27 5.03
C PHE A 201 24.58 8.90 5.02
N TYR A 202 24.17 8.38 3.85
CA TYR A 202 23.53 7.08 3.77
C TYR A 202 24.43 5.95 4.29
N SER A 203 23.79 4.98 4.93
CA SER A 203 24.40 3.75 5.46
C SER A 203 24.27 2.56 4.50
N SER A 204 23.35 2.64 3.53
CA SER A 204 23.11 1.63 2.51
C SER A 204 22.72 2.26 1.17
N ILE A 205 22.96 1.55 0.08
CA ILE A 205 22.59 2.03 -1.27
C ILE A 205 21.07 2.19 -1.39
N GLN A 206 20.30 1.27 -0.82
CA GLN A 206 18.84 1.31 -0.81
C GLN A 206 18.31 2.58 -0.13
N GLN A 207 18.99 3.03 0.93
CA GLN A 207 18.66 4.29 1.60
C GLN A 207 18.88 5.50 0.68
N ALA A 208 19.98 5.52 -0.07
CA ALA A 208 20.24 6.58 -1.04
C ALA A 208 19.25 6.55 -2.21
N GLN A 209 18.94 5.37 -2.75
CA GLN A 209 17.98 5.21 -3.84
C GLN A 209 16.58 5.68 -3.45
N SER A 210 16.13 5.28 -2.25
CA SER A 210 14.85 5.73 -1.70
C SER A 210 14.81 7.25 -1.50
N ALA A 211 15.92 7.86 -1.06
CA ALA A 211 16.01 9.30 -0.91
C ALA A 211 15.97 10.04 -2.25
N LEU A 212 16.69 9.56 -3.27
CA LEU A 212 16.61 10.10 -4.64
C LEU A 212 15.19 9.99 -5.19
N ALA A 213 14.56 8.82 -5.08
CA ALA A 213 13.19 8.59 -5.54
C ALA A 213 12.19 9.52 -4.86
N SER A 214 12.38 9.81 -3.57
CA SER A 214 11.53 10.73 -2.82
C SER A 214 11.79 12.19 -3.19
N LEU A 215 13.05 12.60 -3.34
CA LEU A 215 13.42 13.98 -3.73
C LEU A 215 12.84 14.39 -5.08
N VAL A 216 12.68 13.46 -6.00
CA VAL A 216 12.02 13.71 -7.30
C VAL A 216 10.58 14.21 -7.12
N LEU A 217 9.89 13.77 -6.07
CA LEU A 217 8.52 14.17 -5.76
C LEU A 217 8.45 15.52 -5.03
N VAL A 218 9.57 16.05 -4.54
CA VAL A 218 9.61 17.30 -3.78
C VAL A 218 9.72 18.49 -4.73
N GLU A 219 8.68 19.31 -4.77
CA GLU A 219 8.65 20.54 -5.55
C GLU A 219 9.35 21.70 -4.81
N SER A 220 10.68 21.65 -4.72
CA SER A 220 11.49 22.73 -4.13
C SER A 220 12.74 23.03 -4.97
N PRO A 221 13.14 24.31 -5.14
CA PRO A 221 14.38 24.67 -5.82
C PRO A 221 15.63 24.03 -5.20
N GLN A 222 15.60 23.76 -3.90
CA GLN A 222 16.71 23.11 -3.20
C GLN A 222 16.81 21.62 -3.61
N ALA A 223 15.69 20.93 -3.82
CA ALA A 223 15.67 19.55 -4.31
C ALA A 223 16.23 19.46 -5.74
N ASP A 224 15.85 20.41 -6.60
CA ASP A 224 16.41 20.54 -7.95
C ASP A 224 17.91 20.75 -7.94
N ARG A 225 18.39 21.60 -7.03
CA ARG A 225 19.83 21.83 -6.87
C ARG A 225 20.56 20.56 -6.50
N ILE A 226 20.07 19.80 -5.51
CA ILE A 226 20.67 18.54 -5.07
C ILE A 226 20.72 17.54 -6.24
N ILE A 227 19.58 17.33 -6.92
CA ILE A 227 19.52 16.39 -8.06
C ILE A 227 20.45 16.84 -9.19
N GLY A 228 20.51 18.14 -9.47
CA GLY A 228 21.42 18.72 -10.46
C GLY A 228 22.90 18.55 -10.11
N ASP A 229 23.27 18.65 -8.83
CA ASP A 229 24.64 18.40 -8.34
C ASP A 229 25.04 16.93 -8.57
N PHE A 230 24.18 15.98 -8.18
CA PHE A 230 24.42 14.55 -8.47
C PHE A 230 24.48 14.25 -9.98
N ALA A 231 23.61 14.88 -10.77
CA ALA A 231 23.60 14.73 -12.22
C ALA A 231 24.91 15.22 -12.86
N ARG A 232 25.47 16.34 -12.39
CA ARG A 232 26.79 16.82 -12.83
C ARG A 232 27.92 15.86 -12.43
N GLY A 233 27.83 15.28 -11.24
CA GLY A 233 28.77 14.26 -10.75
C GLY A 233 28.86 13.00 -11.63
N LEU A 234 27.82 12.69 -12.41
CA LEU A 234 27.86 11.59 -13.40
C LEU A 234 28.99 11.78 -14.43
N LYS A 235 29.17 13.00 -14.94
CA LYS A 235 30.22 13.28 -15.95
C LYS A 235 31.63 13.22 -15.36
N ALA A 236 31.77 13.64 -14.11
CA ALA A 236 33.03 13.59 -13.38
C ALA A 236 33.37 12.17 -12.87
N ASN A 237 32.44 11.21 -13.02
CA ASN A 237 32.52 9.88 -12.43
C ASN A 237 32.73 9.91 -10.89
N GLU A 238 32.16 10.93 -10.24
CA GLU A 238 32.26 11.20 -8.80
C GLU A 238 31.10 10.59 -8.00
N VAL A 239 30.23 9.82 -8.66
CA VAL A 239 29.08 9.16 -8.04
C VAL A 239 29.24 7.64 -8.05
N PRO A 240 28.76 6.93 -7.00
CA PRO A 240 28.80 5.47 -6.95
C PRO A 240 28.10 4.83 -8.15
N ALA A 241 28.70 3.77 -8.70
CA ALA A 241 28.15 3.05 -9.87
C ALA A 241 26.69 2.61 -9.67
N LYS A 242 26.37 2.14 -8.45
CA LYS A 242 25.04 1.65 -8.05
C LYS A 242 23.94 2.72 -7.98
N LEU A 243 24.31 4.01 -8.00
CA LEU A 243 23.35 5.12 -7.99
C LEU A 243 23.20 5.79 -9.36
N LYS A 244 24.01 5.41 -10.36
CA LYS A 244 24.01 6.08 -11.67
C LYS A 244 22.64 6.02 -12.34
N LEU A 245 21.96 4.88 -12.26
CA LEU A 245 20.62 4.70 -12.82
C LEU A 245 19.60 5.63 -12.13
N ASP A 246 19.56 5.61 -10.79
CA ASP A 246 18.63 6.43 -10.00
C ASP A 246 18.85 7.92 -10.23
N ILE A 247 20.11 8.37 -10.34
CA ILE A 247 20.45 9.77 -10.63
C ILE A 247 20.01 10.15 -12.04
N LEU A 248 20.22 9.29 -13.05
CA LEU A 248 19.77 9.56 -14.43
C LEU A 248 18.25 9.68 -14.52
N GLU A 249 17.52 8.78 -13.85
CA GLU A 249 16.06 8.82 -13.81
C GLU A 249 15.54 10.06 -13.07
N ALA A 250 16.14 10.40 -11.93
CA ALA A 250 15.79 11.58 -11.17
C ALA A 250 16.07 12.86 -11.97
N ALA A 251 17.25 12.95 -12.59
CA ALA A 251 17.65 14.07 -13.44
C ALA A 251 16.70 14.26 -14.63
N SER A 252 16.33 13.16 -15.29
CA SER A 252 15.35 13.17 -16.39
C SER A 252 13.99 13.69 -15.95
N LYS A 253 13.46 13.22 -14.80
CA LYS A 253 12.16 13.67 -14.27
C LYS A 253 12.14 15.13 -13.80
N ARG A 254 13.30 15.74 -13.57
CA ARG A 254 13.45 17.12 -13.06
C ARG A 254 14.00 18.11 -14.09
N GLY A 255 14.00 17.75 -15.38
CA GLY A 255 14.34 18.70 -16.46
C GLY A 255 15.84 18.88 -16.70
N PHE A 256 16.67 17.88 -16.36
CA PHE A 256 18.11 17.90 -16.64
C PHE A 256 18.46 17.06 -17.89
N GLU A 257 17.63 17.11 -18.94
CA GLU A 257 17.77 16.27 -20.14
C GLU A 257 19.10 16.48 -20.86
N ASP A 258 19.67 17.69 -20.84
CA ASP A 258 20.97 17.97 -21.43
C ASP A 258 22.11 17.19 -20.75
N VAL A 259 22.04 17.08 -19.43
CA VAL A 259 23.03 16.33 -18.64
C VAL A 259 22.86 14.84 -18.89
N VAL A 260 21.62 14.36 -18.86
CA VAL A 260 21.27 12.97 -19.17
C VAL A 260 21.75 12.61 -20.58
N SER A 261 21.34 13.34 -21.61
CA SER A 261 21.69 13.08 -23.02
C SER A 261 23.19 13.10 -23.26
N SER A 262 23.91 14.02 -22.61
CA SER A 262 25.37 14.08 -22.68
C SER A 262 26.04 12.87 -22.02
N PHE A 263 25.52 12.38 -20.89
CA PHE A 263 26.02 11.17 -20.25
C PHE A 263 25.71 9.94 -21.10
N GLU A 264 24.48 9.81 -21.61
CA GLU A 264 24.08 8.69 -22.45
C GLU A 264 24.93 8.59 -23.72
N SER A 265 25.29 9.73 -24.31
CA SER A 265 26.17 9.82 -25.49
C SER A 265 27.63 9.48 -25.18
N SER A 266 28.04 9.55 -23.91
CA SER A 266 29.39 9.18 -23.47
C SER A 266 29.57 7.68 -23.20
N ARG A 267 28.47 6.90 -23.23
CA ARG A 267 28.52 5.44 -23.03
C ARG A 267 29.36 4.77 -24.11
N ASP A 268 30.07 3.72 -23.71
CA ASP A 268 30.82 2.90 -24.64
C ASP A 268 29.88 2.14 -25.59
N SER A 269 29.82 2.59 -26.85
CA SER A 269 28.99 2.01 -27.89
C SER A 269 29.38 0.58 -28.26
N SER A 270 30.55 0.09 -27.82
CA SER A 270 30.98 -1.30 -28.05
C SER A 270 30.26 -2.29 -27.13
N ILE A 271 29.67 -1.83 -26.03
CA ILE A 271 28.95 -2.68 -25.08
C ILE A 271 27.59 -3.09 -25.68
N PRO A 272 27.31 -4.39 -25.89
CA PRO A 272 26.09 -4.85 -26.58
C PRO A 272 24.77 -4.50 -25.89
N ILE A 273 24.81 -4.16 -24.60
CA ILE A 273 23.65 -3.75 -23.80
C ILE A 273 23.56 -2.22 -23.62
N GLY A 274 24.52 -1.46 -24.18
CA GLY A 274 24.65 0.00 -24.19
C GLY A 274 23.78 0.75 -23.17
N ALA A 275 22.56 1.11 -23.57
CA ALA A 275 21.61 1.92 -22.81
C ALA A 275 21.15 1.33 -21.46
N PHE A 276 21.45 0.07 -21.16
CA PHE A 276 21.09 -0.64 -19.93
C PHE A 276 22.31 -0.99 -19.07
N VAL A 277 23.50 -0.46 -19.37
CA VAL A 277 24.73 -0.86 -18.68
C VAL A 277 24.67 -0.55 -17.18
N GLU A 278 24.01 0.53 -16.77
CA GLU A 278 23.84 0.88 -15.34
C GLU A 278 22.93 -0.09 -14.60
N CYS A 279 22.04 -0.81 -15.29
CA CYS A 279 21.18 -1.84 -14.69
C CYS A 279 21.97 -3.07 -14.20
N LEU A 280 23.26 -3.20 -14.54
CA LEU A 280 24.11 -4.29 -14.05
C LEU A 280 24.61 -4.10 -12.61
N GLU A 281 24.58 -2.86 -12.11
CA GLU A 281 25.17 -2.49 -10.81
C GLU A 281 24.16 -2.58 -9.66
N VAL A 282 22.87 -2.67 -9.98
CA VAL A 282 21.75 -2.56 -9.06
C VAL A 282 20.74 -3.68 -9.30
N GLY A 283 20.00 -4.06 -8.25
CA GLY A 283 18.87 -4.97 -8.33
C GLY A 283 18.48 -5.53 -6.97
N ASP A 284 17.24 -6.00 -6.86
CA ASP A 284 16.74 -6.72 -5.69
C ASP A 284 16.43 -8.16 -6.09
N VAL A 285 17.02 -9.12 -5.37
CA VAL A 285 16.91 -10.55 -5.67
C VAL A 285 15.47 -11.05 -5.52
N ARG A 286 14.74 -10.56 -4.51
CA ARG A 286 13.36 -10.95 -4.25
C ARG A 286 12.42 -10.42 -5.33
N ILE A 287 12.59 -9.15 -5.71
CA ILE A 287 11.82 -8.56 -6.82
C ILE A 287 12.17 -9.27 -8.14
N GLY A 288 13.45 -9.58 -8.37
CA GLY A 288 13.88 -10.34 -9.55
C GLY A 288 13.25 -11.72 -9.62
N GLU A 289 13.20 -12.46 -8.51
CA GLU A 289 12.51 -13.74 -8.42
C GLU A 289 11.01 -13.61 -8.70
N GLU A 290 10.36 -12.60 -8.13
CA GLU A 290 8.94 -12.33 -8.38
C GLU A 290 8.68 -12.07 -9.86
N ILE A 291 9.45 -11.19 -10.51
CA ILE A 291 9.34 -10.87 -11.94
C ILE A 291 9.46 -12.15 -12.78
N VAL A 292 10.46 -12.99 -12.52
CA VAL A 292 10.66 -14.25 -13.25
C VAL A 292 9.48 -15.21 -13.09
N ASN A 293 8.81 -15.19 -11.93
CA ASN A 293 7.71 -16.09 -11.63
C ASN A 293 6.34 -15.57 -12.08
N THR A 294 6.12 -14.25 -12.11
CA THR A 294 4.79 -13.66 -12.26
C THR A 294 4.64 -12.74 -13.47
N HIS A 295 5.70 -12.03 -13.88
CA HIS A 295 5.58 -10.97 -14.87
C HIS A 295 5.36 -11.52 -16.28
N LEU A 296 4.27 -11.10 -16.94
CA LEU A 296 3.85 -11.60 -18.27
C LEU A 296 4.94 -11.49 -19.35
N GLY A 297 5.74 -10.42 -19.30
CA GLY A 297 6.87 -10.21 -20.21
C GLY A 297 8.14 -10.96 -19.83
N ALA A 298 8.25 -11.52 -18.62
CA ALA A 298 9.44 -12.20 -18.11
C ALA A 298 9.14 -13.66 -17.69
N GLN A 299 8.18 -14.30 -18.35
CA GLN A 299 7.72 -15.67 -18.06
C GLN A 299 8.69 -16.75 -18.55
N CYS A 300 10.00 -16.58 -18.30
CA CYS A 300 11.01 -17.57 -18.64
C CYS A 300 10.64 -18.95 -18.08
N ILE A 301 9.97 -19.01 -16.93
CA ILE A 301 9.52 -20.26 -16.30
C ILE A 301 8.49 -21.06 -17.10
N ARG A 302 7.75 -20.44 -18.04
CA ARG A 302 6.77 -21.16 -18.88
C ARG A 302 7.43 -22.13 -19.84
N CYS A 303 8.64 -21.79 -20.28
CA CYS A 303 9.41 -22.63 -21.19
C CYS A 303 10.58 -23.30 -20.45
N HIS A 304 11.22 -22.59 -19.54
CA HIS A 304 12.46 -23.03 -18.90
C HIS A 304 12.26 -23.47 -17.46
N ARG A 305 13.13 -24.37 -17.02
CA ARG A 305 13.27 -24.76 -15.62
C ARG A 305 14.31 -23.86 -14.96
N VAL A 306 13.95 -23.25 -13.82
CA VAL A 306 14.86 -22.35 -13.04
C VAL A 306 15.25 -22.96 -11.68
N SER A 307 14.47 -23.92 -11.18
CA SER A 307 14.79 -24.70 -9.98
C SER A 307 14.38 -26.17 -10.15
N SER A 308 14.65 -27.03 -9.18
CA SER A 308 14.20 -28.44 -9.21
C SER A 308 12.68 -28.58 -9.14
N ALA A 309 11.99 -27.61 -8.54
CA ALA A 309 10.55 -27.63 -8.27
C ALA A 309 9.73 -26.70 -9.17
N SER A 310 10.36 -25.77 -9.92
CA SER A 310 9.66 -24.73 -10.70
C SER A 310 10.10 -24.66 -12.17
N GLY A 311 9.13 -24.37 -13.04
CA GLY A 311 9.30 -24.16 -14.47
C GLY A 311 9.02 -25.37 -15.37
N SER A 312 9.12 -25.17 -16.68
CA SER A 312 8.81 -26.16 -17.72
C SER A 312 10.05 -26.86 -18.28
N LYS A 313 9.85 -27.97 -19.00
CA LYS A 313 10.90 -28.74 -19.71
C LYS A 313 10.89 -28.50 -21.23
N ILE A 314 10.17 -27.48 -21.71
CA ILE A 314 10.06 -27.16 -23.14
C ILE A 314 11.39 -26.57 -23.66
N GLY A 315 11.98 -25.65 -22.90
CA GLY A 315 13.25 -25.01 -23.18
C GLY A 315 14.40 -25.56 -22.33
N PRO A 316 15.65 -25.15 -22.63
CA PRO A 316 16.83 -25.56 -21.87
C PRO A 316 16.72 -25.17 -20.39
N ASN A 317 17.37 -25.97 -19.54
CA ASN A 317 17.38 -25.73 -18.09
C ASN A 317 18.27 -24.51 -17.77
N LEU A 318 17.68 -23.50 -17.11
CA LEU A 318 18.34 -22.26 -16.70
C LEU A 318 18.80 -22.28 -15.23
N LYS A 319 18.67 -23.42 -14.53
CA LYS A 319 19.21 -23.56 -13.18
C LYS A 319 20.71 -23.23 -13.17
N ASN A 320 21.11 -22.34 -12.25
CA ASN A 320 22.46 -21.83 -12.09
C ASN A 320 23.01 -21.06 -13.31
N MET A 321 22.16 -20.60 -14.23
CA MET A 321 22.62 -19.90 -15.43
C MET A 321 23.37 -18.61 -15.09
N GLY A 322 22.90 -17.85 -14.09
CA GLY A 322 23.58 -16.63 -13.62
C GLY A 322 24.99 -16.85 -13.05
N ALA A 323 25.40 -18.09 -12.76
CA ALA A 323 26.77 -18.42 -12.38
C ALA A 323 27.63 -18.93 -13.55
N LYS A 324 27.02 -19.19 -14.71
CA LYS A 324 27.66 -19.80 -15.88
C LYS A 324 27.92 -18.82 -17.03
N ILE A 325 27.16 -17.74 -17.09
CA ILE A 325 27.29 -16.70 -18.11
C ILE A 325 27.53 -15.35 -17.45
N ASP A 326 28.27 -14.50 -18.14
CA ASP A 326 28.50 -13.14 -17.70
C ASP A 326 27.20 -12.32 -17.75
N ASN A 327 27.11 -11.33 -16.86
CA ASN A 327 25.90 -10.51 -16.70
C ASN A 327 25.57 -9.70 -17.96
N ILE A 328 26.57 -9.31 -18.76
CA ILE A 328 26.37 -8.58 -20.02
C ILE A 328 25.69 -9.49 -21.05
N CYS A 329 26.17 -10.72 -21.19
CA CYS A 329 25.58 -11.74 -22.06
C CYS A 329 24.15 -12.07 -21.61
N PHE A 330 23.93 -12.22 -20.31
CA PHE A 330 22.57 -12.46 -19.79
C PHE A 330 21.63 -11.29 -20.07
N ALA A 331 22.03 -10.06 -19.77
CA ALA A 331 21.23 -8.87 -20.03
C ALA A 331 20.94 -8.69 -21.52
N ARG A 332 21.91 -8.99 -22.40
CA ARG A 332 21.71 -8.99 -23.85
C ARG A 332 20.62 -9.96 -24.29
N LEU A 333 20.57 -11.16 -23.73
CA LEU A 333 19.52 -12.14 -24.02
C LEU A 333 18.12 -11.62 -23.62
N LEU A 334 18.03 -10.93 -22.48
CA LEU A 334 16.78 -10.33 -22.01
C LEU A 334 16.32 -9.17 -22.91
N ILE A 335 17.25 -8.32 -23.37
CA ILE A 335 16.95 -7.23 -24.31
C ILE A 335 16.48 -7.79 -25.66
N GLN A 336 17.17 -8.80 -26.20
CA GLN A 336 16.80 -9.43 -27.48
C GLN A 336 15.44 -10.12 -27.43
N ALA A 337 15.09 -10.72 -26.29
CA ALA A 337 13.77 -11.27 -26.04
C ALA A 337 12.68 -10.19 -25.85
N GLY A 338 13.06 -8.90 -25.83
CA GLY A 338 12.16 -7.78 -25.66
C GLY A 338 11.63 -7.61 -24.23
N ILE A 339 12.32 -8.20 -23.24
CA ILE A 339 12.00 -8.16 -21.81
C ILE A 339 12.48 -6.82 -21.21
N LEU A 340 13.65 -6.35 -21.63
CA LEU A 340 14.17 -5.02 -21.32
C LEU A 340 13.97 -4.11 -22.53
N ARG A 341 13.18 -3.03 -22.38
CA ARG A 341 12.95 -2.02 -23.42
C ARG A 341 13.10 -0.62 -22.82
N LYS A 342 13.74 0.29 -23.57
CA LYS A 342 13.75 1.71 -23.23
C LYS A 342 12.39 2.29 -23.66
N GLY A 343 11.65 2.93 -22.75
CA GLY A 343 10.43 3.68 -23.08
C GLY A 343 9.14 2.87 -23.17
N LEU A 344 8.72 2.23 -22.07
CA LEU A 344 7.31 2.01 -21.76
C LEU A 344 7.04 2.65 -20.40
N ALA A 345 6.77 3.95 -20.44
CA ALA A 345 5.88 4.60 -19.47
C ALA A 345 4.44 4.25 -19.85
#